data_AF-A0A0R2LA04-F1
#
_entry.id   AF-A0A0R2LA04-F1
#
_cell.length_a   1.000
_cell.length_b   1.000
_cell.length_c   1.000
_cell.angle_alpha   90.00
_cell.angle_beta   90.00
_cell.angle_gamma   90.00
#
_symmetry.space_group_name_H-M   'P 1'
#
loop_
_entity.id
_entity.type
_entity.pdbx_description
1 polymer ?
#
loop_
_entity_poly.entity_id
_entity_poly.type
_entity_poly.pdbx_seq_one_letter_code
_entity_poly.pdbx_strand_id
1 'polypeptide(L)' 'MTYTDIYGFKHENATVISKEDEFHRIFIIEDEQHRRFECLKENPEPTHKGPSHWKLSSRDTPPDNYWDVFEPNDN' A
#
# COMPACT_ATOMS: atom_id res chain seq x y z
N MET A 1 12.21 6.98 7.14
CA MET A 1 11.35 7.30 5.98
C MET A 1 9.91 7.12 6.45
N THR A 2 9.01 8.05 6.17
CA THR A 2 7.59 7.93 6.54
C THR A 2 6.79 7.60 5.29
N TYR A 3 6.04 6.51 5.31
CA TYR A 3 5.18 6.11 4.20
C TYR A 3 3.72 6.38 4.57
N THR A 4 2.89 6.69 3.57
CA THR A 4 1.45 6.84 3.74
C THR A 4 0.75 5.80 2.90
N ASP A 5 -0.08 4.98 3.52
CA ASP A 5 -0.85 3.94 2.83
C ASP A 5 -2.08 4.51 2.12
N ILE A 6 -2.79 3.65 1.40
CA ILE A 6 -4.01 3.98 0.63
C ILE A 6 -5.19 4.44 1.50
N TYR A 7 -5.16 4.18 2.82
CA TYR A 7 -6.13 4.65 3.81
C TYR A 7 -5.65 5.91 4.54
N GLY A 8 -4.45 6.42 4.24
CA GLY A 8 -3.89 7.62 4.84
C GLY A 8 -3.24 7.42 6.21
N PHE A 9 -3.01 6.18 6.68
CA PHE A 9 -2.19 5.96 7.88
C PHE A 9 -0.71 6.14 7.55
N LYS A 10 0.04 6.62 8.53
CA LYS A 10 1.47 6.88 8.42
C LYS A 10 2.23 5.74 9.08
N HIS A 11 3.21 5.21 8.36
CA HIS A 11 4.07 4.13 8.80
C HIS A 11 5.51 4.63 8.89
N GLU A 12 6.08 4.52 10.08
CA GLU A 12 7.49 4.80 10.35
C GLU A 12 8.26 3.46 10.41
N ASN A 13 9.56 3.48 10.10
CA ASN A 13 10.44 2.30 10.10
C ASN A 13 10.02 1.14 9.18
N ALA A 14 9.15 1.39 8.20
CA ALA A 14 8.77 0.38 7.22
C ALA A 14 9.77 0.29 6.05
N THR A 15 9.78 -0.86 5.38
CA THR A 15 10.63 -1.14 4.20
C THR A 15 9.77 -1.49 3.00
N VAL A 16 10.16 -1.06 1.80
CA VAL A 16 9.41 -1.40 0.56
C VAL A 16 9.77 -2.83 0.15
N ILE A 17 8.81 -3.75 0.17
CA ILE A 17 9.02 -5.19 -0.09
C ILE A 17 8.52 -5.68 -1.46
N SER A 18 7.60 -4.95 -2.10
CA SER A 18 7.16 -5.28 -3.46
C SER A 18 6.94 -4.02 -4.28
N LYS A 19 7.43 -4.06 -5.51
CA LYS A 19 7.20 -3.08 -6.57
C LYS A 19 6.68 -3.89 -7.76
N GLU A 20 5.38 -4.14 -7.83
CA GLU A 20 4.85 -4.72 -9.06
C GLU A 20 4.93 -3.66 -10.17
N ASP A 21 5.83 -3.89 -11.12
CA ASP A 21 6.11 -2.97 -12.22
C ASP A 21 4.88 -2.74 -13.13
N GLU A 22 3.87 -3.61 -13.12
CA GLU A 22 2.68 -3.40 -13.95
C GLU A 22 1.78 -2.26 -13.44
N PHE A 23 1.84 -1.97 -12.14
CA PHE A 23 1.17 -0.83 -11.52
C PHE A 23 2.24 0.07 -10.91
N HIS A 24 2.96 0.84 -11.75
CA HIS A 24 4.02 1.80 -11.37
C HIS A 24 3.66 2.79 -10.23
N ARG A 25 2.43 2.73 -9.70
CA ARG A 25 1.77 3.61 -8.75
C ARG A 25 1.63 3.00 -7.35
N ILE A 26 1.45 1.68 -7.22
CA ILE A 26 1.23 0.99 -5.94
C ILE A 26 2.51 0.26 -5.53
N PHE A 27 2.84 0.30 -4.24
CA PHE A 27 3.92 -0.51 -3.68
C PHE A 27 3.53 -1.00 -2.29
N ILE A 28 4.15 -2.10 -1.85
CA ILE A 28 3.89 -2.68 -0.54
C ILE A 28 5.04 -2.32 0.38
N ILE A 29 4.70 -1.82 1.57
CA ILE A 29 5.65 -1.69 2.68
C ILE A 29 5.41 -2.78 3.71
N GLU A 30 6.47 -3.18 4.40
CA GLU A 30 6.43 -4.07 5.56
C GLU A 30 7.05 -3.37 6.77
N ASP A 31 6.40 -3.44 7.91
CA ASP A 31 6.90 -2.86 9.16
C ASP A 31 7.64 -3.88 10.04
N GLU A 32 8.12 -3.44 11.21
CA GLU A 32 8.86 -4.27 12.17
C GLU A 32 8.07 -5.45 12.74
N GLN A 33 6.75 -5.44 12.62
CA GLN A 33 5.84 -6.50 13.07
C GLN A 33 5.47 -7.47 11.94
N HIS A 34 6.12 -7.36 10.77
CA HIS A 34 5.76 -8.09 9.55
C HIS A 34 4.31 -7.86 9.09
N ARG A 35 3.77 -6.66 9.34
CA ARG A 35 2.49 -6.21 8.78
C ARG A 35 2.73 -5.54 7.44
N ARG A 36 1.82 -5.73 6.49
CA ARG A 36 1.96 -5.23 5.11
C ARG A 36 0.91 -4.19 4.79
N PHE A 37 1.35 -3.10 4.16
CA PHE A 37 0.47 -1.99 3.80
C PHE A 37 0.68 -1.57 2.35
N GLU A 38 -0.44 -1.37 1.65
CA GLU A 38 -0.45 -0.87 0.28
C GLU A 38 -0.31 0.66 0.28
N CYS A 39 0.71 1.18 -0.40
CA CYS A 39 1.01 2.59 -0.50
C CYS A 39 0.93 3.08 -1.95
N LEU A 40 0.64 4.37 -2.13
CA LEU A 40 0.70 5.05 -3.43
C LEU A 40 1.96 5.90 -3.53
N LYS A 41 2.63 5.89 -4.68
CA LYS A 41 3.71 6.85 -4.98
C LYS A 41 3.13 8.26 -5.06
N GLU A 42 3.89 9.27 -4.60
CA GLU A 42 3.46 10.69 -4.64
C GLU A 42 3.15 11.20 -6.06
N ASN A 43 3.84 10.69 -7.07
CA ASN A 43 3.65 11.06 -8.48
C ASN A 43 3.47 9.80 -9.35
N PRO A 44 2.29 9.16 -9.30
CA PRO A 44 2.06 7.92 -10.01
C PRO A 44 1.90 8.21 -11.51
N GLU A 45 2.93 7.94 -12.32
CA GLU A 45 2.82 8.03 -13.78
C GLU A 45 1.71 7.09 -14.28
N PRO A 46 0.79 7.54 -15.15
CA PRO A 46 -0.24 6.67 -15.70
C PRO A 46 0.41 5.66 -16.65
N THR A 47 0.33 4.37 -16.31
CA THR A 47 0.75 3.30 -17.22
C THR A 47 -0.18 3.18 -18.43
N HIS A 48 -1.46 3.57 -18.33
CA HIS A 48 -2.39 3.63 -19.46
C HIS A 48 -3.45 4.75 -19.32
N LYS A 49 -3.82 5.37 -20.45
CA LYS A 49 -4.96 6.32 -20.57
C LYS A 49 -6.30 5.57 -20.44
N GLY A 50 -6.64 5.12 -19.24
CA GLY A 50 -7.98 4.61 -18.92
C GLY A 50 -8.78 5.65 -18.10
N PRO A 51 -10.12 5.66 -18.15
CA PRO A 51 -10.97 6.61 -17.42
C PRO A 51 -11.02 6.38 -15.89
N SER A 52 -10.12 5.56 -15.35
CA SER A 52 -10.15 5.10 -13.97
C SER A 52 -9.53 6.15 -13.04
N HIS A 53 -10.38 6.99 -12.46
CA HIS A 53 -10.00 7.87 -11.36
C HIS A 53 -9.88 7.05 -10.07
N TRP A 54 -8.66 6.62 -9.73
CA TRP A 54 -8.38 6.10 -8.40
C TRP A 54 -8.36 7.29 -7.44
N LYS A 55 -9.36 7.34 -6.56
CA LYS A 55 -9.31 8.17 -5.36
C LYS A 55 -8.74 7.32 -4.25
N LEU A 56 -7.94 7.92 -3.36
CA LEU A 56 -7.64 7.33 -2.06
C LEU A 56 -8.96 6.85 -1.45
N SER A 57 -8.96 5.63 -0.92
CA SER A 57 -10.13 5.15 -0.17
C SER A 57 -10.37 6.11 0.99
N SER A 58 -11.62 6.32 1.37
CA SER A 58 -11.91 7.13 2.56
C SER A 58 -11.18 6.53 3.75
N ARG A 59 -10.53 7.40 4.54
CA ARG A 59 -9.71 7.09 5.73
C ARG A 59 -10.40 6.16 6.74
N ASP A 60 -11.72 6.08 6.68
CA ASP A 60 -12.57 5.61 7.78
C ASP A 60 -13.08 4.16 7.65
N THR A 61 -12.65 3.42 6.61
CA THR A 61 -13.09 2.03 6.43
C THR A 61 -11.96 1.08 6.00
N PRO A 62 -10.87 0.96 6.78
CA PRO A 62 -9.96 -0.17 6.60
C PRO A 62 -10.71 -1.48 6.93
N PRO A 63 -10.31 -2.62 6.32
CA PRO A 63 -10.81 -3.94 6.70
C PRO A 63 -10.53 -4.25 8.18
N ASP A 64 -11.34 -5.12 8.79
CA ASP A 64 -11.17 -5.49 10.21
C ASP A 64 -9.80 -6.13 10.49
N ASN A 65 -9.25 -6.86 9.51
CA ASN A 65 -7.96 -7.55 9.57
C ASN A 65 -6.79 -6.67 9.08
N TYR A 66 -6.98 -5.36 8.95
CA TYR A 66 -5.98 -4.48 8.35
C TYR A 66 -4.65 -4.42 9.12
N TRP A 67 -4.69 -4.65 10.43
CA TRP A 67 -3.52 -4.63 11.30
C TRP A 67 -2.95 -6.01 11.62
N ASP A 68 -3.46 -7.05 10.97
CA ASP A 68 -2.99 -8.41 11.19
C ASP A 68 -1.59 -8.59 10.60
N VAL A 69 -0.79 -9.43 11.27
CA VAL A 69 0.52 -9.84 10.75
C VAL A 69 0.29 -10.60 9.45
N PHE A 70 1.08 -10.28 8.42
CA PHE A 70 1.00 -11.03 7.19
C PHE A 70 1.61 -12.42 7.40
N GLU A 71 0.77 -13.42 7.63
CA GLU A 71 1.17 -14.82 7.58
C GLU A 71 1.09 -15.28 6.13
N PRO A 72 2.22 -15.58 5.44
CA PRO A 72 2.13 -16.23 4.15
C PRO A 72 1.45 -17.58 4.39
N ASN A 73 0.21 -17.73 3.93
CA ASN A 73 -0.43 -19.04 3.91
C ASN A 73 0.47 -19.97 3.09
N ASP A 74 1.15 -20.91 3.75
CA ASP A 74 1.80 -22.04 3.12
C ASP A 74 0.70 -22.84 2.39
N ASN A 75 0.60 -22.67 1.07
CA ASN A 75 -0.26 -23.47 0.22
C ASN A 75 0.48 -23.87 -1.06
#